data_AF-A0A397W1Y1-F1
#
_entry.id   AF-A0A397W1Y1-F1
#
_cell.length_a   1.000
_cell.length_b   1.000
_cell.length_c   1.000
_cell.angle_alpha   90.00
_cell.angle_beta   90.00
_cell.angle_gamma   90.00
#
_symmetry.space_group_name_H-M   'P 1'
#
loop_
_entity.id
_entity.type
_entity.pdbx_description
1 polymer ?
#
loop_
_entity_poly.entity_id
_entity_poly.type
_entity_poly.pdbx_seq_one_letter_code
_entity_poly.pdbx_strand_id
1 'polypeptide(L)' 'AMFDYEGKEENDLSFKAGDKIEVLERGEGPNDWWVGRLYERIGEFPGEWV' A
#
# COMPACT_ATOMS: atom_id res chain seq x y z
N ALA A 1 5.23 6.13 1.85
CA ALA A 1 5.79 4.88 2.40
C ALA A 1 7.00 5.19 3.26
N MET A 2 6.90 4.90 4.55
CA MET A 2 8.01 5.03 5.52
C MET A 2 8.87 3.76 5.63
N PHE A 3 8.38 2.63 5.12
CA PHE A 3 8.99 1.31 5.23
C PHE A 3 8.91 0.54 3.90
N ASP A 4 9.77 -0.47 3.73
CA ASP A 4 9.65 -1.46 2.66
C ASP A 4 8.50 -2.42 3.01
N TYR A 5 7.65 -2.71 2.04
CA TYR A 5 6.57 -3.69 2.15
C TYR A 5 6.63 -4.65 0.96
N GLU A 6 6.77 -5.93 1.27
CA GLU A 6 6.68 -7.00 0.28
C GLU A 6 5.31 -7.65 0.44
N GLY A 7 4.47 -7.46 -0.57
CA GLY A 7 3.16 -8.08 -0.66
C GLY A 7 3.26 -9.59 -0.52
N LYS A 8 2.38 -10.15 0.32
CA LYS A 8 2.32 -11.59 0.61
C LYS A 8 1.41 -12.31 -0.36
N GLU A 9 0.37 -11.63 -0.84
CA GLU A 9 -0.57 -12.14 -1.83
C GLU A 9 -0.38 -11.49 -3.20
N GLU A 10 -0.93 -12.12 -4.24
CA GLU A 10 -0.82 -11.62 -5.63
C GLU A 10 -1.43 -10.22 -5.80
N ASN A 11 -2.41 -9.87 -4.97
CA ASN A 11 -3.10 -8.57 -4.98
C ASN A 11 -2.46 -7.52 -4.07
N ASP A 12 -1.42 -7.87 -3.31
CA ASP A 12 -0.77 -6.94 -2.40
C ASP A 12 0.15 -5.99 -3.18
N LEU A 13 0.10 -4.71 -2.83
CA LEU A 13 0.97 -3.71 -3.43
C LEU A 13 2.34 -3.71 -2.76
N SER A 14 3.33 -4.36 -3.36
CA SER A 14 4.73 -4.26 -2.90
C SER A 14 5.34 -2.89 -3.21
N PHE A 15 6.04 -2.29 -2.25
CA PHE A 15 6.71 -0.98 -2.38
C PHE A 15 7.94 -0.86 -1.48
N LYS A 16 8.77 0.14 -1.74
CA LYS A 16 9.96 0.48 -0.93
C LYS A 16 9.76 1.76 -0.13
N ALA A 17 10.54 1.91 0.93
CA ALA A 17 10.64 3.16 1.67
C ALA A 17 11.03 4.30 0.72
N GLY A 18 10.28 5.39 0.76
CA GLY A 18 10.44 6.53 -0.15
C GLY A 18 9.60 6.47 -1.42
N ASP A 19 8.92 5.35 -1.70
CA ASP A 19 7.94 5.30 -2.79
C ASP A 19 6.72 6.21 -2.48
N LYS A 20 6.24 6.87 -3.53
CA LYS A 20 5.03 7.69 -3.50
C LYS A 20 3.87 6.85 -3.98
N ILE A 21 3.09 6.35 -3.03
CA ILE A 21 1.89 5.59 -3.29
C ILE A 21 0.71 6.55 -3.36
N GLU A 22 -0.03 6.47 -4.46
CA GLU A 22 -1.32 7.16 -4.57
C GLU A 22 -2.38 6.31 -3.86
N VAL A 23 -3.02 6.86 -2.84
CA VAL A 23 -4.07 6.17 -2.10
C VAL A 23 -5.38 6.32 -2.88
N LEU A 24 -5.90 5.20 -3.40
CA LEU A 24 -7.16 5.14 -4.14
C LEU A 24 -8.35 4.94 -3.19
N GLU A 25 -8.19 4.08 -2.19
CA GLU A 25 -9.21 3.79 -1.19
C GLU A 25 -8.58 3.63 0.20
N ARG A 26 -9.23 4.19 1.23
CA ARG A 26 -8.82 4.06 2.64
C ARG A 26 -9.83 3.18 3.35
N GLY A 27 -9.35 2.17 4.07
CA GLY A 27 -10.13 1.47 5.07
C GLY A 27 -10.58 2.41 6.20
N GLU A 28 -11.58 1.99 6.97
CA GLU A 28 -12.20 2.83 8.00
C GLU A 28 -11.27 3.07 9.20
N GLY A 29 -10.33 2.15 9.44
CA GLY A 29 -9.33 2.22 10.49
C GLY A 29 -7.90 2.49 10.00
N PRO A 30 -7.02 3.02 10.87
CA PRO A 30 -5.60 3.18 10.58
C PRO A 30 -4.85 1.85 10.38
N ASN A 31 -5.43 0.74 10.88
CA ASN A 31 -4.88 -0.61 10.76
C ASN A 31 -5.56 -1.41 9.63
N ASP A 32 -6.52 -0.80 8.93
CA ASP A 32 -7.18 -1.45 7.81
C ASP A 32 -6.29 -1.39 6.56
N TRP A 33 -6.60 -2.27 5.63
CA TRP A 33 -5.98 -2.31 4.33
C TRP A 33 -6.52 -1.19 3.45
N TRP A 34 -5.60 -0.53 2.76
CA TRP A 34 -5.88 0.55 1.84
C TRP A 34 -5.55 0.07 0.43
N VAL A 35 -6.29 0.56 -0.56
CA VAL A 35 -5.97 0.30 -1.97
C VAL A 35 -5.09 1.43 -2.46
N GLY A 36 -3.91 1.07 -2.95
CA GLY A 36 -2.92 2.01 -3.45
C GLY A 36 -2.56 1.75 -4.89
N ARG A 37 -1.97 2.77 -5.50
CA ARG A 37 -1.31 2.67 -6.78
C ARG A 37 0.14 3.11 -6.68
N LEU A 38 1.03 2.28 -7.20
CA LEU A 38 2.44 2.58 -7.39
C LEU A 38 2.80 2.31 -8.86
N TYR A 39 3.08 3.38 -9.61
CA TYR A 39 3.27 3.34 -11.07
C TYR A 39 2.07 2.71 -11.80
N GLU A 40 2.25 1.52 -12.40
CA GLU A 40 1.21 0.78 -13.12
C GLU A 40 0.58 -0.34 -12.28
N ARG A 41 1.03 -0.53 -11.03
CA ARG A 41 0.52 -1.55 -10.12
C ARG A 41 -0.50 -0.95 -9.18
N ILE A 42 -1.61 -1.67 -9.01
CA ILE A 42 -2.65 -1.39 -8.03
C ILE A 42 -2.75 -2.62 -7.13
N GLY A 43 -2.86 -2.40 -5.83
CA GLY A 43 -2.99 -3.48 -4.87
C GLY A 43 -3.29 -2.96 -3.48
N GLU A 44 -3.51 -3.90 -2.57
CA GLU A 44 -3.83 -3.61 -1.18
C GLU A 44 -2.54 -3.51 -0.36
N PHE A 45 -2.53 -2.63 0.64
CA PHE A 45 -1.44 -2.54 1.59
C PHE A 45 -1.92 -2.01 2.94
N PRO A 46 -1.24 -2.35 4.04
CA PRO A 46 -1.64 -1.86 5.37
C PRO A 46 -1.40 -0.35 5.51
N GLY A 47 -2.45 0.39 5.91
CA GLY A 47 -2.43 1.85 6.04
C GLY A 47 -1.38 2.41 7.00
N GLU A 48 -0.97 1.64 8.02
CA GLU A 48 0.07 2.02 8.99
C GLU A 48 1.46 2.30 8.36
N TRP A 49 1.70 1.85 7.13
CA TRP A 49 3.03 1.85 6.50
C TRP A 49 3.22 3.00 5.49
N VAL A 50 2.16 3.82 5.26
CA VAL A 50 2.16 4.94 4.31
C VAL A 50 2.75 6.22 4.88
#